data_AF-A0A534R8G6-F1
#
_entry.id   AF-A0A534R8G6-F1
#
_cell.length_a   1.000
_cell.length_b   1.000
_cell.length_c   1.000
_cell.angle_alpha   90.00
_cell.angle_beta   90.00
_cell.angle_gamma   90.00
#
_symmetry.space_group_name_H-M   'P 1'
#
loop_
_entity.id
_entity.type
_entity.pdbx_description
1 polymer ?
#
loop_
_entity_poly.entity_id
_entity_poly.type
_entity_poly.pdbx_seq_one_letter_code
_entity_poly.pdbx_strand_id
1 'polypeptide(L)'
;MHLLSGRGVEVELIHPEKQLISLSRVRVESDLYVLKSGSDLALSLGGALHALGAATLNPYPTVAMMRNKIIVTRVLQAAGVPTPETYVTTKRDDLVPLLESGPLIIKPYRGSRGEGIRIVREVRELADLSCGRADPGSALHGAGRT
;
A
#
# COMPACT_ATOMS: atom_id res chain seq x y z
N MET A 1 9.15 0.10 21.48
CA MET A 1 8.63 0.76 22.69
C MET A 1 9.72 1.03 23.71
N HIS A 2 10.46 0.02 24.16
CA HIS A 2 11.52 0.21 25.14
C HIS A 2 12.54 1.32 24.79
N LEU A 3 12.94 1.47 23.52
CA LEU A 3 13.84 2.55 23.10
C LEU A 3 13.24 3.96 23.24
N LEU A 4 11.94 4.13 22.95
CA LEU A 4 11.27 5.43 23.04
C LEU A 4 10.96 5.76 24.51
N SER A 5 10.41 4.80 25.25
CA SER A 5 10.13 4.94 26.68
C SER A 5 11.41 5.15 27.48
N GLY A 6 12.50 4.45 27.15
CA GLY A 6 13.81 4.65 27.77
C GLY A 6 14.46 6.00 27.47
N ARG A 7 13.93 6.74 26.48
CA ARG A 7 14.30 8.14 26.17
C ARG A 7 13.31 9.15 26.76
N GLY A 8 12.39 8.71 27.63
CA GLY A 8 11.41 9.58 28.28
C GLY A 8 10.20 9.96 27.42
N VAL A 9 9.98 9.29 26.29
CA VAL A 9 8.80 9.53 25.43
C VAL A 9 7.62 8.74 25.99
N GLU A 10 6.48 9.40 26.19
CA GLU A 10 5.21 8.73 26.45
C GLU A 10 4.73 8.04 25.17
N VAL A 11 4.43 6.75 25.24
CA VAL A 11 4.08 5.96 24.05
C VAL A 11 2.80 5.20 24.25
N GLU A 12 1.81 5.53 23.44
CA GLU A 12 0.58 4.78 23.31
C GLU A 12 0.64 3.81 22.10
N LEU A 13 0.14 2.59 22.30
CA LEU A 13 -0.03 1.61 21.23
C LEU A 13 -1.47 1.58 20.76
N ILE A 14 -1.69 2.02 19.53
CA ILE A 14 -2.99 1.88 18.88
C ILE A 14 -2.95 0.64 17.97
N HIS A 15 -3.81 -0.33 18.25
CA HIS A 15 -4.01 -1.53 17.44
C HIS A 15 -5.44 -1.52 16.86
N PRO A 16 -5.67 -0.85 15.71
CA PRO A 16 -7.01 -0.62 15.19
C PRO A 16 -7.82 -1.89 14.96
N GLU A 17 -7.15 -3.00 14.63
CA GLU A 17 -7.76 -4.29 14.36
C GLU A 17 -8.29 -5.00 15.62
N LYS A 18 -7.91 -4.53 16.81
CA LYS A 18 -8.29 -5.15 18.10
C LYS A 18 -9.38 -4.39 18.84
N GLN A 19 -9.91 -3.31 18.28
CA GLN A 19 -10.84 -2.43 18.98
C GLN A 19 -11.88 -1.82 18.04
N LEU A 20 -13.06 -1.52 18.59
CA LEU A 20 -14.06 -0.73 17.88
C LEU A 20 -13.69 0.76 17.99
N ILE A 21 -13.44 1.40 16.85
CA ILE A 21 -13.12 2.84 16.79
C ILE A 21 -14.31 3.61 16.26
N SER A 22 -14.82 4.54 17.07
CA SER A 22 -15.81 5.51 16.63
C SER A 22 -15.11 6.62 15.85
N LEU A 23 -15.29 6.64 14.52
CA LEU A 23 -14.62 7.61 13.65
C LEU A 23 -14.94 9.07 14.03
N SER A 24 -16.15 9.37 14.49
CA SER A 24 -16.55 10.71 14.94
C SER A 24 -15.85 11.17 16.22
N ARG A 25 -15.23 10.24 16.97
CA ARG A 25 -14.47 10.55 18.19
C ARG A 25 -12.96 10.61 17.97
N VAL A 26 -12.49 10.24 16.77
CA VAL A 26 -11.08 10.34 16.40
C VAL A 26 -10.69 11.81 16.40
N ARG A 27 -9.63 12.12 17.15
CA ARG A 27 -9.05 13.46 17.27
C ARG A 27 -7.54 13.34 17.43
N VAL A 28 -6.84 14.46 17.26
CA VAL A 28 -5.40 14.52 17.48
C VAL A 28 -5.16 14.59 19.00
N GLU A 29 -4.57 13.54 19.55
CA GLU A 29 -4.28 13.35 20.98
C GLU A 29 -2.78 13.18 21.25
N SER A 30 -1.97 12.99 20.21
CA SER A 30 -0.52 12.82 20.32
C SER A 30 0.20 13.82 19.43
N ASP A 31 1.39 14.25 19.87
CA ASP A 31 2.25 15.17 19.10
C ASP A 31 2.78 14.52 17.82
N LEU A 32 2.92 13.19 17.81
CA LEU A 32 3.42 12.43 16.66
C LEU A 32 2.81 11.03 16.59
N TYR A 33 2.35 10.66 15.39
CA TYR A 33 1.85 9.32 15.09
C TYR A 33 2.82 8.54 14.21
N VAL A 34 3.29 7.38 14.68
CA VAL A 34 4.19 6.51 13.91
C VAL A 34 3.40 5.44 13.17
N LEU A 35 3.37 5.54 11.84
CA LEU A 35 2.64 4.60 10.97
C LEU A 35 3.44 3.32 10.75
N LYS A 36 3.28 2.35 11.66
CA LYS A 36 4.07 1.10 11.64
C LYS A 36 3.35 -0.11 11.04
N SER A 37 2.02 -0.19 11.19
CA SER A 37 1.23 -1.34 10.73
C SER A 37 1.06 -1.33 9.22
N GLY A 38 1.12 -2.53 8.62
CA GLY A 38 0.90 -2.76 7.20
C GLY A 38 -0.57 -3.03 6.84
N SER A 39 -1.49 -3.06 7.81
CA SER A 39 -2.90 -3.29 7.51
C SER A 39 -3.56 -2.09 6.83
N ASP A 40 -4.67 -2.34 6.13
CA ASP A 40 -5.45 -1.27 5.51
C ASP A 40 -6.24 -0.47 6.54
N LEU A 41 -6.73 -1.10 7.62
CA LEU A 41 -7.45 -0.41 8.68
C LEU A 41 -6.54 0.58 9.42
N ALA A 42 -5.32 0.18 9.79
CA ALA A 42 -4.39 1.07 10.47
C ALA A 42 -3.92 2.21 9.56
N LEU A 43 -3.68 1.94 8.27
CA LEU A 43 -3.36 2.98 7.31
C LEU A 43 -4.53 3.96 7.15
N SER A 44 -5.76 3.46 7.09
CA SER A 44 -6.97 4.29 6.94
C SER A 44 -7.20 5.16 8.18
N LEU A 45 -7.00 4.63 9.38
CA LEU A 45 -7.03 5.43 10.61
C LEU A 45 -5.94 6.50 10.61
N GLY A 46 -4.72 6.18 10.16
CA GLY A 46 -3.66 7.15 9.97
C GLY A 46 -4.05 8.26 8.97
N GLY A 47 -4.81 7.93 7.93
CA GLY A 47 -5.37 8.90 6.98
C GLY A 47 -6.42 9.81 7.61
N ALA A 48 -7.31 9.26 8.45
CA ALA A 48 -8.29 10.05 9.19
C ALA A 48 -7.61 11.03 10.16
N LEU A 49 -6.60 10.57 10.90
CA LEU A 49 -5.78 11.43 11.78
C LEU A 49 -5.05 12.51 10.97
N HIS A 50 -4.44 12.15 9.84
CA HIS A 50 -3.79 13.11 8.95
C HIS A 50 -4.75 14.19 8.43
N ALA A 51 -5.98 13.82 8.06
CA ALA A 51 -7.01 14.77 7.64
C ALA A 51 -7.42 15.75 8.76
N LEU A 52 -7.24 15.37 10.03
CA LEU A 52 -7.43 16.22 11.20
C LEU A 52 -6.18 17.06 11.56
N GLY A 53 -5.13 17.02 10.75
CA GLY A 53 -3.90 17.77 10.97
C GLY A 53 -2.84 17.06 11.81
N ALA A 54 -3.00 15.76 12.10
CA ALA A 54 -2.01 15.01 12.86
C ALA A 54 -0.65 14.95 12.13
N ALA A 55 0.43 15.17 12.88
CA ALA A 55 1.77 14.90 12.42
C ALA A 55 2.00 13.38 12.35
N THR A 56 2.41 12.88 11.17
CA THR A 56 2.64 11.46 10.94
C THR A 56 4.07 11.19 10.49
N LEU A 57 4.67 10.13 11.04
CA LEU A 57 5.99 9.63 10.64
C LEU A 57 5.86 8.18 10.16
N ASN A 58 6.07 7.87 8.88
CA ASN A 58 6.25 8.77 7.74
C ASN A 58 4.96 9.56 7.42
N PRO A 59 5.03 10.68 6.68
CA PRO A 59 3.84 11.43 6.28
C PRO A 59 2.82 10.52 5.58
N TYR A 60 1.57 10.57 6.02
CA TYR A 60 0.51 9.70 5.48
C TYR A 60 0.41 9.72 3.94
N PRO A 61 0.45 10.88 3.25
CA PRO A 61 0.38 10.91 1.79
C PRO A 61 1.50 10.09 1.15
N THR A 62 2.72 10.15 1.71
CA THR A 62 3.86 9.35 1.26
C THR A 62 3.61 7.86 1.46
N VAL A 63 3.13 7.45 2.64
CA VAL A 63 2.83 6.04 2.92
C VAL A 63 1.74 5.50 2.00
N ALA A 64 0.67 6.28 1.79
CA ALA A 64 -0.43 5.92 0.90
C ALA A 64 0.05 5.77 -0.55
N MET A 65 0.85 6.72 -1.05
CA MET A 65 1.47 6.66 -2.37
C MET A 65 2.36 5.41 -2.53
N MET A 66 3.19 5.10 -1.53
CA MET A 66 4.14 3.99 -1.58
C MET A 66 3.49 2.61 -1.68
N ARG A 67 2.18 2.49 -1.37
CA ARG A 67 1.41 1.24 -1.59
C ARG A 67 1.21 0.90 -3.06
N ASN A 68 1.37 1.88 -3.95
CA ASN A 68 1.14 1.73 -5.37
C ASN A 68 2.48 1.70 -6.13
N LYS A 69 2.88 0.51 -6.58
CA LYS A 69 4.14 0.31 -7.32
C LYS A 69 4.19 1.06 -8.65
N ILE A 70 3.05 1.35 -9.29
CA ILE A 70 3.02 2.15 -10.52
C ILE A 70 3.42 3.59 -10.21
N ILE A 71 2.79 4.19 -9.18
CA ILE A 71 3.11 5.58 -8.77
C ILE A 71 4.57 5.68 -8.31
N VAL A 72 5.02 4.75 -7.47
CA VAL A 72 6.42 4.71 -6.99
C VAL A 72 7.39 4.61 -8.16
N THR A 73 7.18 3.70 -9.11
CA THR A 73 8.07 3.54 -10.27
C THR A 73 8.12 4.83 -11.09
N ARG A 74 6.97 5.49 -11.32
CA ARG A 74 6.93 6.77 -12.05
C ARG A 74 7.70 7.88 -11.33
N VAL A 75 7.57 7.98 -10.00
CA VAL A 75 8.31 8.96 -9.18
C VAL A 75 9.82 8.71 -9.26
N LEU A 76 10.25 7.43 -9.18
CA LEU A 76 11.66 7.06 -9.31
C LEU A 76 12.20 7.42 -10.70
N GLN A 77 11.47 7.10 -11.76
CA GLN A 77 11.83 7.48 -13.14
C GLN A 77 11.94 9.00 -13.29
N ALA A 78 10.98 9.77 -12.77
CA ALA A 78 11.01 11.23 -12.82
C ALA A 78 12.22 11.83 -12.09
N ALA A 79 12.69 11.15 -11.04
CA ALA A 79 13.89 11.53 -10.30
C ALA A 79 15.20 11.05 -10.93
N GLY A 80 15.16 10.37 -12.10
CA GLY A 80 16.35 9.82 -12.76
C GLY A 80 16.96 8.61 -12.04
N VAL A 81 16.23 7.99 -11.11
CA VAL A 81 16.69 6.78 -10.44
C VAL A 81 16.60 5.60 -11.43
N PRO A 82 17.65 4.78 -11.57
CA PRO A 82 17.59 3.58 -12.41
C PRO A 82 16.43 2.68 -12.01
N THR A 83 15.57 2.37 -12.98
CA THR A 83 14.43 1.45 -12.81
C THR A 83 14.39 0.47 -13.97
N PRO A 84 13.90 -0.76 -13.77
CA PRO A 84 13.65 -1.67 -14.88
C PRO A 84 12.64 -1.07 -15.86
N GLU A 85 12.77 -1.42 -17.14
CA GLU A 85 11.71 -1.14 -18.10
C GLU A 85 10.39 -1.74 -17.60
N THR A 86 9.35 -0.90 -17.52
CA THR A 86 8.12 -1.23 -16.81
C THR A 86 6.93 -0.83 -17.66
N TYR A 87 6.06 -1.80 -17.92
CA TYR A 87 4.80 -1.63 -18.66
C TYR A 87 3.62 -1.85 -17.71
N VAL A 88 2.48 -1.22 -18.02
CA VAL A 88 1.22 -1.37 -17.26
C VAL A 88 0.10 -1.76 -18.20
N THR A 89 -0.64 -2.81 -17.87
CA THR A 89 -1.82 -3.22 -18.63
C THR A 89 -2.79 -3.98 -17.72
N THR A 90 -4.07 -4.00 -18.11
CA THR A 90 -5.09 -4.90 -17.58
C THR A 90 -5.37 -6.08 -18.51
N LYS A 91 -4.84 -6.06 -19.73
CA LYS A 91 -5.05 -7.07 -20.77
C LYS A 91 -3.80 -7.94 -20.89
N ARG A 92 -3.97 -9.25 -20.83
CA ARG A 92 -2.84 -10.19 -20.93
C ARG A 92 -2.22 -10.22 -22.32
N ASP A 93 -3.03 -10.04 -23.36
CA ASP A 93 -2.58 -10.11 -24.75
C ASP A 93 -1.58 -9.00 -25.09
N ASP A 94 -1.63 -7.85 -24.40
CA ASP A 94 -0.65 -6.77 -24.54
C ASP A 94 0.77 -7.21 -24.14
N LEU A 95 0.92 -8.31 -23.38
CA LEU A 95 2.21 -8.83 -22.92
C LEU A 95 2.87 -9.77 -23.94
N VAL A 96 2.12 -10.27 -24.92
CA VAL A 96 2.63 -11.25 -25.90
C VAL A 96 3.82 -10.72 -26.69
N PRO A 97 3.79 -9.50 -27.27
CA PRO A 97 4.94 -8.96 -28.00
C PRO A 97 6.15 -8.73 -27.11
N LEU A 98 5.93 -8.38 -25.83
CA LEU A 98 7.03 -8.14 -24.88
C LEU A 98 7.80 -9.42 -24.54
N LEU A 99 7.13 -10.59 -24.57
CA LEU A 99 7.79 -11.89 -24.34
C LEU A 99 8.74 -12.29 -25.46
N GLU A 100 8.57 -11.75 -26.68
CA GLU A 100 9.51 -11.99 -27.79
C GLU A 100 10.91 -11.42 -27.47
N SER A 101 10.97 -10.40 -26.61
CA SER A 101 12.22 -9.78 -26.16
C SER A 101 12.84 -10.46 -24.93
N GLY A 102 12.14 -11.44 -24.33
CA GLY A 102 12.62 -12.23 -23.21
C GLY A 102 11.61 -12.36 -22.05
N PRO A 103 12.01 -13.04 -20.95
CA PRO A 103 11.12 -13.29 -19.81
C PRO A 103 10.65 -12.01 -19.11
N LEU A 104 9.40 -12.00 -18.68
CA LEU A 104 8.77 -10.90 -17.96
C LEU A 104 8.60 -11.21 -16.46
N ILE A 105 8.75 -10.20 -15.62
CA ILE A 105 8.32 -10.24 -14.23
C ILE A 105 6.97 -9.53 -14.13
N ILE A 106 5.93 -10.30 -13.86
CA ILE A 106 4.57 -9.79 -13.66
C ILE A 106 4.33 -9.66 -12.17
N LYS A 107 3.83 -8.50 -11.73
CA LYS A 107 3.55 -8.22 -10.32
C LYS A 107 2.30 -7.37 -10.17
N PRO A 108 1.46 -7.61 -9.15
CA PRO A 108 0.37 -6.69 -8.82
C PRO A 108 0.93 -5.34 -8.38
N TYR A 109 0.23 -4.26 -8.78
CA TYR A 109 0.62 -2.90 -8.42
C TYR A 109 0.52 -2.65 -6.90
N ARG A 110 -0.43 -3.32 -6.22
CA ARG A 110 -0.54 -3.42 -4.76
C ARG A 110 -0.01 -4.76 -4.25
N GLY A 111 0.02 -4.95 -2.94
CA GLY A 111 0.50 -6.18 -2.31
C GLY A 111 1.95 -6.08 -1.80
N SER A 112 2.31 -7.02 -0.93
CA SER A 112 3.57 -7.05 -0.18
C SER A 112 4.17 -8.45 -0.18
N ARG A 113 5.41 -8.60 0.31
CA ARG A 113 6.07 -9.92 0.53
C ARG A 113 6.17 -10.80 -0.72
N GLY A 114 6.21 -10.20 -1.91
CA GLY A 114 6.32 -10.93 -3.17
C GLY A 114 5.04 -11.66 -3.60
N GLU A 115 3.92 -11.45 -2.91
CA GLU A 115 2.64 -12.07 -3.26
C GLU A 115 2.19 -11.64 -4.66
N GLY A 116 1.79 -12.62 -5.48
CA GLY A 116 1.36 -12.40 -6.86
C GLY A 116 2.49 -12.09 -7.85
N ILE A 117 3.76 -12.13 -7.45
CA ILE A 117 4.88 -12.02 -8.38
C ILE A 117 5.03 -13.34 -9.16
N ARG A 118 5.16 -13.24 -10.48
CA ARG A 118 5.36 -14.39 -11.38
C ARG A 118 6.45 -14.04 -12.40
N ILE A 119 7.31 -15.00 -12.69
CA ILE A 119 8.20 -14.94 -13.85
C ILE A 119 7.50 -15.70 -14.97
N VAL A 120 7.28 -15.03 -16.10
CA VAL A 120 6.69 -15.61 -17.31
C VAL A 120 7.77 -15.62 -18.38
N ARG A 121 8.00 -16.80 -18.95
CA ARG A 121 8.99 -17.07 -19.99
C ARG A 121 8.33 -17.33 -21.33
N GLU A 122 7.09 -17.82 -21.34
CA GLU A 122 6.40 -18.22 -22.56
C GLU A 122 4.94 -17.80 -22.57
N VAL A 123 4.39 -17.56 -23.76
CA VAL A 123 3.01 -17.07 -23.96
C VAL A 123 1.97 -17.98 -23.29
N ARG A 124 2.16 -19.30 -23.32
CA ARG A 124 1.23 -20.27 -22.71
C ARG A 124 1.04 -20.05 -21.20
N GLU A 125 2.06 -19.54 -20.52
CA GLU A 125 2.02 -19.30 -19.07
C GLU A 125 1.17 -18.06 -18.71
N LEU A 126 0.82 -17.22 -19.70
CA LEU A 126 -0.10 -16.09 -19.50
C LEU A 126 -1.52 -16.54 -19.17
N ALA A 127 -1.93 -17.74 -19.61
CA ALA A 127 -3.25 -18.28 -19.31
C ALA A 127 -3.48 -18.48 -17.80
N ASP A 128 -2.41 -18.82 -17.07
CA ASP A 128 -2.41 -19.13 -15.64
C ASP A 128 -2.27 -17.90 -14.74
N LEU A 129 -2.15 -16.71 -15.33
CA LEU A 129 -2.17 -15.47 -14.57
C LEU A 129 -3.60 -15.24 -14.09
N SER A 130 -3.91 -15.52 -12.82
CA SER A 130 -5.18 -15.04 -12.27
C SER A 130 -5.25 -13.52 -12.47
N CYS A 131 -6.34 -13.03 -13.08
CA CYS A 131 -6.62 -11.61 -13.04
C CYS A 131 -6.83 -11.32 -11.56
N GLY A 132 -5.85 -10.67 -10.93
CA GLY A 132 -5.92 -10.39 -9.50
C GLY A 132 -7.29 -9.77 -9.23
N ARG A 133 -8.10 -10.44 -8.41
CA ARG A 133 -9.36 -9.86 -7.95
C ARG A 133 -9.01 -8.45 -7.49
N ALA A 134 -9.72 -7.45 -7.99
CA ALA A 134 -9.80 -6.18 -7.29
C ALA A 134 -10.05 -6.54 -5.82
N ASP A 135 -9.12 -6.13 -4.97
CA ASP A 135 -9.09 -6.52 -3.57
C ASP A 135 -10.50 -6.38 -2.98
N PRO A 136 -11.15 -7.47 -2.50
CA PRO A 136 -12.49 -7.38 -1.92
C PRO A 136 -12.55 -6.44 -0.70
N GLY A 137 -11.39 -6.00 -0.20
CA GLY A 137 -11.24 -4.98 0.85
C GLY A 137 -11.64 -3.55 0.45
N SER A 138 -12.03 -3.27 -0.80
CA SER A 138 -12.62 -1.97 -1.16
C SER A 138 -14.05 -1.77 -0.64
N ALA A 139 -14.68 -2.80 -0.06
CA ALA A 139 -15.97 -2.71 0.60
C ALA A 139 -15.82 -2.45 2.11
N LEU A 140 -15.23 -1.33 2.50
CA LEU A 140 -15.50 -0.76 3.83
C LEU A 140 -16.98 -0.35 3.87
N HIS A 141 -17.82 -1.20 4.45
CA HIS A 141 -19.19 -0.85 4.80
C HIS A 141 -19.14 0.25 5.88
N GLY A 142 -19.21 1.51 5.44
CA GLY A 142 -19.61 2.61 6.30
C GLY A 142 -21.10 2.45 6.61
N ALA A 143 -21.43 1.85 7.75
CA ALA A 143 -22.78 1.86 8.29
C ALA A 143 -22.96 3.16 9.10
N GLY A 144 -23.56 4.18 8.48
CA GLY A 144 -24.01 5.40 9.15
C GLY A 144 -25.53 5.40 9.29
N ARG A 145 -26.04 5.66 10.50
CA ARG A 145 -27.41 6.16 10.71
C ARG A 145 -27.31 7.64 11.04
N THR A 146 -28.19 8.43 10.42
CA THR A 146 -28.46 9.84 10.74
C THR A 146 -28.95 10.03 12.16
#